data_AF-A0A2V5HCF8-F1
#
_entry.id   AF-A0A2V5HCF8-F1
#
_cell.length_a   1.000
_cell.length_b   1.000
_cell.length_c   1.000
_cell.angle_alpha   90.00
_cell.angle_beta   90.00
_cell.angle_gamma   90.00
#
_symmetry.space_group_name_H-M   'P 1'
#
loop_
_entity.id
_entity.type
_entity.pdbx_description
1 polymer ?
#
loop_
_entity_poly.entity_id
_entity_poly.type
_entity_poly.pdbx_seq_one_letter_code
_entity_poly.pdbx_strand_id
1 'polypeptide(L)'
;MGVIRKKTASRGTEAGTKYHCDICSVDVTSTVRVSCAHPSCHEYDLCVPCFAAGEKSKNHDPSTHPFQVIEQNSVPIFQEDWGADEELLLLEGADIYGLGSWADIADHIGGYRTKEEVRDHYISTYIDSPNFPLPERADPDDTRLSDSISKEEFQSRKKRRIEERKEAAKAAPPTTPKQKPTASVPACHEVQGYMPGRLEFETEFMNDAEEAVQHMTFEPGAGETANGELDAEMELKMTVVDIYNSRLTARTERKKVLFEHNLLEYRKNTALEKKRTKEERDLLNKAKPFARMMNHDDFEEFNKGLEYEHNLRLAISQLQEWRQMGIGDLKGGEKYEQEKQQRAQRMAPQGSFDRFASTRPKQQQQPEQPSAASQLTTPELPLRLQKASGTPGAPKAPEPPSQPMNDFDRMFASNGDGISTPTPPAKTKFIVQPLNGVIPWKLENEAAPDLHLLTKEEVEVCNVLHIQPKPYLVIKETLLKESMKQGGSLKKKDARTICKIDSAKTSRIYDFMVHSGWINKG
;
A
#
# COMPACT_ATOMS: atom_id res chain seq x y z
N MET A 1 23.94 -0.83 27.84
CA MET A 1 23.12 -0.17 26.81
C MET A 1 23.63 1.24 26.60
N GLY A 2 24.55 1.42 25.65
CA GLY A 2 25.14 2.72 25.33
C GLY A 2 24.11 3.60 24.63
N VAL A 3 23.93 4.82 25.13
CA VAL A 3 23.03 5.82 24.57
C VAL A 3 23.63 6.28 23.24
N ILE A 4 23.00 5.91 22.12
CA ILE A 4 23.35 6.40 20.77
C ILE A 4 23.07 7.89 20.75
N ARG A 5 24.11 8.71 20.96
CA ARG A 5 24.04 10.16 20.80
C ARG A 5 23.99 10.46 19.31
N LYS A 6 22.79 10.73 18.80
CA LYS A 6 22.55 11.17 17.42
C LYS A 6 23.17 12.57 17.22
N LYS A 7 24.47 12.62 16.93
CA LYS A 7 25.16 13.84 16.47
C LYS A 7 24.63 14.12 15.07
N THR A 8 23.78 15.13 14.93
CA THR A 8 23.33 15.61 13.62
C THR A 8 24.51 16.23 12.88
N ALA A 9 25.23 15.40 12.11
CA ALA A 9 26.25 15.88 11.19
C ALA A 9 25.59 16.72 10.09
N SER A 10 26.12 17.92 9.89
CA SER A 10 25.81 18.76 8.73
C SER A 10 26.10 17.96 7.45
N ARG A 11 25.09 17.80 6.59
CA ARG A 11 25.23 17.19 5.25
C ARG A 11 26.08 18.09 4.35
N GLY A 12 27.40 18.05 4.52
CA GLY A 12 28.39 18.54 3.57
C GLY A 12 28.95 17.37 2.78
N THR A 13 29.29 17.59 1.51
CA THR A 13 29.90 16.60 0.59
C THR A 13 31.33 16.17 0.97
N GLU A 14 31.79 16.51 2.17
CA GLU A 14 33.16 16.29 2.65
C GLU A 14 33.06 15.46 3.93
N ALA A 15 33.68 14.30 3.88
CA ALA A 15 33.48 13.20 4.80
C ALA A 15 34.54 13.19 5.93
N GLY A 16 34.21 12.63 7.09
CA GLY A 16 35.09 12.56 8.26
C GLY A 16 35.20 13.83 9.13
N THR A 17 36.02 13.76 10.18
CA THR A 17 36.34 14.91 11.04
C THR A 17 37.20 15.92 10.27
N LYS A 18 36.75 17.18 10.20
CA LYS A 18 37.48 18.23 9.47
C LYS A 18 38.64 18.80 10.28
N TYR A 19 39.81 18.86 9.65
CA TYR A 19 41.03 19.43 10.21
C TYR A 19 41.37 20.73 9.48
N HIS A 20 41.71 21.77 10.23
CA HIS A 20 42.11 23.06 9.69
C HIS A 20 43.46 23.45 10.28
N CYS A 21 44.29 24.13 9.49
CA CYS A 21 45.54 24.65 10.02
C CYS A 21 45.27 25.76 11.05
N ASP A 22 45.80 25.64 12.25
CA ASP A 22 45.66 26.62 13.35
C ASP A 22 46.29 28.00 13.08
N ILE A 23 46.98 28.16 11.94
CA ILE A 23 47.65 29.39 11.55
C ILE A 23 46.94 30.05 10.36
N CYS A 24 46.93 29.38 9.21
CA CYS A 24 46.34 29.92 7.99
C CYS A 24 44.84 29.58 7.79
N SER A 25 44.26 28.75 8.67
CA SER A 25 42.87 28.26 8.57
C SER A 25 42.54 27.50 7.27
N VAL A 26 43.55 27.09 6.50
CA VAL A 26 43.36 26.23 5.32
C VAL A 26 42.91 24.84 5.75
N ASP A 27 41.99 24.25 5.00
CA ASP A 27 41.54 22.87 5.20
C ASP A 27 42.69 21.89 4.91
N VAL A 28 43.06 21.11 5.93
CA VAL A 28 44.12 20.09 5.87
C VAL A 28 43.58 18.67 6.07
N THR A 29 42.25 18.50 6.01
CA THR A 29 41.57 17.21 6.20
C THR A 29 42.06 16.17 5.20
N SER A 30 42.23 16.59 3.93
CA SER A 30 42.60 15.71 2.83
C SER A 30 44.05 15.86 2.37
N THR A 31 44.95 16.31 3.25
CA THR A 31 46.37 16.49 2.94
C THR A 31 47.23 16.00 4.09
N VAL A 32 48.52 15.75 3.84
CA VAL A 32 49.48 15.50 4.93
C VAL A 32 49.49 16.71 5.87
N ARG A 33 49.32 16.46 7.17
CA ARG A 33 49.34 17.50 8.20
C ARG A 33 50.32 17.15 9.30
N VAL A 34 50.77 18.18 10.01
CA VAL A 34 51.68 18.04 11.14
C VAL A 34 50.92 18.36 12.42
N SER A 35 50.76 17.35 13.29
CA SER A 35 50.07 17.50 14.57
C SER A 35 51.09 17.66 15.69
N CYS A 36 50.90 18.66 16.55
CA CYS A 36 51.78 18.90 17.69
C CYS A 36 51.53 17.85 18.80
N ALA A 37 52.57 17.14 19.23
CA ALA A 37 52.50 16.11 20.27
C ALA A 37 52.82 16.64 21.68
N HIS A 38 53.09 17.94 21.82
CA HIS A 38 53.41 18.54 23.12
C HIS A 38 52.13 18.69 24.00
N PRO A 39 52.17 18.33 25.30
CA PRO A 39 51.01 18.41 26.20
C PRO A 39 50.39 19.81 26.36
N SER A 40 51.15 20.88 26.07
CA SER A 40 50.64 22.26 26.11
C SER A 40 49.76 22.62 24.91
N CYS A 41 49.74 21.80 23.86
CA CYS A 41 48.96 22.00 22.65
C CYS A 41 47.91 20.89 22.53
N HIS A 42 46.63 21.24 22.70
CA HIS A 42 45.52 20.31 22.50
C HIS A 42 44.93 20.53 21.12
N GLU A 43 44.86 19.47 20.29
CA GLU A 43 44.31 19.50 18.93
C GLU A 43 44.88 20.64 18.08
N TYR A 44 46.22 20.71 17.98
CA TYR A 44 46.90 21.75 17.23
C TYR A 44 47.52 21.18 15.95
N ASP A 45 46.93 21.52 14.80
CA ASP A 45 47.30 20.98 13.49
C ASP A 45 47.84 22.07 12.56
N LEU A 46 48.90 21.73 11.83
CA LEU A 46 49.59 22.61 10.91
C LEU A 46 49.61 22.03 9.49
N CYS A 47 49.43 22.90 8.50
CA CYS A 47 49.77 22.55 7.13
C CYS A 47 51.31 22.50 6.97
N VAL A 48 51.80 21.67 6.03
CA VAL A 48 53.23 21.53 5.76
C VAL A 48 53.92 22.89 5.51
N PRO A 49 53.34 23.84 4.75
CA PRO A 49 53.95 25.16 4.55
C PRO A 49 54.12 25.97 5.84
N CYS A 50 53.09 26.07 6.70
CA CYS A 50 53.16 26.83 7.95
C CYS A 50 54.13 26.19 8.94
N PHE A 51 54.18 24.85 8.98
CA PHE A 51 55.16 24.12 9.78
C PHE A 51 56.60 24.38 9.29
N ALA A 52 56.82 24.29 7.98
CA ALA A 52 58.13 24.53 7.36
C ALA A 52 58.61 25.98 7.52
N ALA A 53 57.69 26.94 7.56
CA ALA A 53 57.97 28.35 7.82
C ALA A 53 58.23 28.64 9.31
N GLY A 54 58.01 27.68 10.21
CA GLY A 54 58.16 27.86 11.65
C GLY A 54 57.18 28.89 12.22
N GLU A 55 56.00 29.02 11.61
CA GLU A 55 54.97 29.92 12.11
C GLU A 55 54.40 29.38 13.43
N LYS A 56 54.02 30.28 14.34
CA LYS A 56 53.54 29.91 15.67
C LYS A 56 52.30 30.70 16.04
N SER A 57 51.37 30.05 16.72
CA SER A 57 50.21 30.68 17.34
C SER A 57 49.96 30.09 18.72
N LYS A 58 49.30 30.87 19.59
CA LYS A 58 48.94 30.45 20.96
C LYS A 58 50.19 29.99 21.74
N ASN A 59 50.10 28.83 22.40
CA ASN A 59 51.16 28.25 23.24
C ASN A 59 52.08 27.29 22.46
N HIS A 60 51.96 27.25 21.13
CA HIS A 60 52.77 26.36 20.30
C HIS A 60 54.16 26.97 20.05
N ASP A 61 55.21 26.21 20.28
CA ASP A 61 56.59 26.58 19.95
C ASP A 61 57.20 25.56 18.96
N PRO A 62 57.38 25.94 17.69
CA PRO A 62 57.90 25.06 16.65
C PRO A 62 59.30 24.50 16.93
N SER A 63 60.08 25.19 17.77
CA SER A 63 61.48 24.82 18.04
C SER A 63 61.65 23.78 19.13
N THR A 64 60.68 23.66 20.04
CA THR A 64 60.77 22.80 21.23
C THR A 64 59.71 21.72 21.27
N HIS A 65 58.61 21.89 20.54
CA HIS A 65 57.50 20.95 20.58
C HIS A 65 57.75 19.72 19.68
N PRO A 66 57.58 18.49 20.19
CA PRO A 66 57.54 17.29 19.35
C PRO A 66 56.31 17.31 18.44
N PHE A 67 56.43 16.70 17.26
CA PHE A 67 55.36 16.66 16.27
C PHE A 67 55.21 15.25 15.68
N GLN A 68 54.03 14.99 15.12
CA GLN A 68 53.70 13.78 14.38
C GLN A 68 53.24 14.15 12.98
N VAL A 69 53.76 13.46 11.98
CA VAL A 69 53.30 13.62 10.60
C VAL A 69 52.13 12.67 10.39
N ILE A 70 50.96 13.25 10.12
CA ILE A 70 49.74 12.49 9.86
C ILE A 70 49.56 12.40 8.36
N GLU A 71 49.76 11.20 7.82
CA GLU A 71 49.48 10.87 6.43
C GLU A 71 48.05 10.34 6.26
N GLN A 72 47.53 10.43 5.04
CA GLN A 72 46.20 9.93 4.70
C GLN A 72 46.14 8.41 4.56
N ASN A 73 47.26 7.68 4.68
CA ASN A 73 47.33 6.22 4.58
C ASN A 73 46.46 5.62 3.43
N SER A 74 46.41 6.29 2.28
CA SER A 74 45.67 5.83 1.11
C SER A 74 46.44 4.70 0.41
N VAL A 75 46.51 3.54 1.06
CA VAL A 75 47.13 2.30 0.58
C VAL A 75 46.15 1.14 0.77
N PRO A 76 46.13 0.15 -0.14
CA PRO A 76 45.22 -0.98 -0.03
C PRO A 76 45.70 -1.97 1.04
N ILE A 77 44.82 -2.34 1.98
CA ILE A 77 45.15 -3.26 3.09
C ILE A 77 44.37 -4.58 3.05
N PHE A 78 43.07 -4.54 2.69
CA PHE A 78 42.25 -5.76 2.62
C PHE A 78 41.79 -6.08 1.19
N GLN A 79 41.44 -5.04 0.42
CA GLN A 79 40.99 -5.14 -0.97
C GLN A 79 41.74 -4.13 -1.84
N GLU A 80 41.97 -4.46 -3.11
CA GLU A 80 42.78 -3.65 -4.05
C GLU A 80 42.17 -2.28 -4.35
N ASP A 81 40.85 -2.14 -4.24
CA ASP A 81 40.13 -0.91 -4.53
C ASP A 81 39.84 -0.08 -3.28
N TRP A 82 40.14 -0.55 -2.07
CA TRP A 82 39.83 0.10 -0.79
C TRP A 82 41.09 0.52 -0.06
N GLY A 83 41.16 1.80 0.32
CA GLY A 83 42.30 2.35 1.05
C GLY A 83 42.14 2.18 2.55
N ALA A 84 43.25 2.10 3.30
CA ALA A 84 43.21 2.02 4.76
C ALA A 84 42.48 3.21 5.41
N ASP A 85 42.49 4.38 4.76
CA ASP A 85 41.65 5.53 5.13
C ASP A 85 40.16 5.24 4.99
N GLU A 86 39.74 4.63 3.88
CA GLU A 86 38.34 4.26 3.65
C GLU A 86 37.87 3.15 4.61
N GLU A 87 38.74 2.20 4.95
CA GLU A 87 38.46 1.13 5.93
C GLU A 87 38.28 1.69 7.34
N LEU A 88 39.13 2.63 7.75
CA LEU A 88 39.01 3.28 9.06
C LEU A 88 37.72 4.09 9.16
N LEU A 89 37.40 4.89 8.12
CA LEU A 89 36.16 5.67 8.06
C LEU A 89 34.91 4.79 8.00
N LEU A 90 34.99 3.61 7.38
CA LEU A 90 33.90 2.63 7.37
C LEU A 90 33.57 2.18 8.80
N LEU A 91 34.59 1.80 9.58
CA LEU A 91 34.41 1.34 10.95
C LEU A 91 33.99 2.49 11.89
N GLU A 92 34.58 3.68 11.74
CA GLU A 92 34.17 4.87 12.48
C GLU A 92 32.70 5.23 12.18
N GLY A 93 32.30 5.21 10.91
CA GLY A 93 30.92 5.42 10.49
C GLY A 93 29.97 4.38 11.09
N ALA A 94 30.36 3.11 11.14
CA ALA A 94 29.55 2.06 11.74
C ALA A 94 29.36 2.26 13.26
N ASP A 95 30.37 2.77 13.97
CA ASP A 95 30.27 3.11 15.40
C ASP A 95 29.37 4.35 15.63
N ILE A 96 29.54 5.40 14.83
CA ILE A 96 28.80 6.67 14.99
C ILE A 96 27.32 6.53 14.59
N TYR A 97 27.03 5.95 13.43
CA TYR A 97 25.68 5.90 12.85
C TYR A 97 24.94 4.60 13.14
N GLY A 98 25.64 3.59 13.63
CA GLY A 98 25.13 2.25 13.84
C GLY A 98 25.29 1.37 12.59
N LEU A 99 25.79 0.16 12.81
CA LEU A 99 25.97 -0.84 11.76
C LEU A 99 24.65 -1.13 11.05
N GLY A 100 24.65 -1.08 9.71
CA GLY A 100 23.46 -1.24 8.88
C GLY A 100 22.91 0.07 8.30
N SER A 101 23.30 1.24 8.81
CA SER A 101 22.98 2.54 8.19
C SER A 101 23.90 2.85 6.99
N TRP A 102 23.94 1.94 6.00
CA TRP A 102 24.90 1.97 4.89
C TRP A 102 24.90 3.26 4.08
N ALA A 103 23.77 3.97 4.01
CA ALA A 103 23.70 5.26 3.34
C ALA A 103 24.46 6.36 4.11
N ASP A 104 24.24 6.45 5.42
CA ASP A 104 24.93 7.44 6.27
C ASP A 104 26.43 7.09 6.40
N ILE A 105 26.75 5.79 6.45
CA ILE A 105 28.13 5.30 6.46
C ILE A 105 28.84 5.63 5.14
N ALA A 106 28.19 5.43 3.99
CA ALA A 106 28.75 5.80 2.69
C ALA A 106 29.02 7.31 2.57
N ASP A 107 28.08 8.13 3.07
CA ASP A 107 28.27 9.59 3.15
C ASP A 107 29.43 9.97 4.09
N HIS A 108 29.67 9.20 5.16
CA HIS A 108 30.75 9.43 6.11
C HIS A 108 32.14 8.99 5.63
N ILE A 109 32.23 7.95 4.80
CA ILE A 109 33.47 7.56 4.11
C ILE A 109 33.82 8.60 3.03
N GLY A 110 32.81 9.09 2.32
CA GLY A 110 33.00 10.00 1.20
C GLY A 110 33.51 9.28 -0.06
N GLY A 111 34.15 10.03 -0.96
CA GLY A 111 34.74 9.46 -2.17
C GLY A 111 33.74 8.88 -3.18
N TYR A 112 32.46 9.26 -3.10
CA TYR A 112 31.37 8.81 -3.97
C TYR A 112 31.13 7.28 -3.96
N ARG A 113 31.35 6.59 -2.84
CA ARG A 113 30.94 5.20 -2.65
C ARG A 113 29.42 5.07 -2.56
N THR A 114 28.85 3.99 -3.09
CA THR A 114 27.40 3.74 -2.97
C THR A 114 27.10 2.92 -1.71
N LYS A 115 25.88 3.04 -1.17
CA LYS A 115 25.47 2.29 0.03
C LYS A 115 25.54 0.77 -0.18
N GLU A 116 25.27 0.30 -1.39
CA GLU A 116 25.36 -1.11 -1.76
C GLU A 116 26.82 -1.59 -1.73
N GLU A 117 27.72 -0.82 -2.33
CA GLU A 117 29.16 -1.12 -2.36
C GLU A 117 29.76 -1.16 -0.95
N VAL A 118 29.37 -0.22 -0.08
CA VAL A 118 29.84 -0.18 1.31
C VAL A 118 29.33 -1.39 2.11
N ARG A 119 28.05 -1.75 1.94
CA ARG A 119 27.47 -2.95 2.57
C ARG A 119 28.19 -4.22 2.10
N ASP A 120 28.32 -4.38 0.79
CA ASP A 120 28.83 -5.62 0.20
C ASP A 120 30.31 -5.80 0.52
N HIS A 121 31.08 -4.70 0.57
CA HIS A 121 32.46 -4.70 1.07
C HIS A 121 32.56 -5.10 2.54
N TYR A 122 31.72 -4.53 3.41
CA TYR A 122 31.73 -4.88 4.83
C TYR A 122 31.43 -6.35 5.06
N ILE A 123 30.42 -6.89 4.37
CA ILE A 123 30.03 -8.29 4.48
C ILE A 123 31.16 -9.20 3.98
N SER A 124 31.66 -8.96 2.76
CA SER A 124 32.70 -9.82 2.17
C SER A 124 34.03 -9.77 2.92
N THR A 125 34.45 -8.59 3.40
CA THR A 125 35.78 -8.40 4.01
C THR A 125 35.81 -8.73 5.50
N TYR A 126 34.74 -8.39 6.25
CA TYR A 126 34.72 -8.54 7.71
C TYR A 126 33.86 -9.72 8.17
N ILE A 127 32.68 -9.93 7.58
CA ILE A 127 31.74 -10.98 8.03
C ILE A 127 32.08 -12.34 7.45
N ASP A 128 32.31 -12.42 6.13
CA ASP A 128 32.62 -13.66 5.41
C ASP A 128 34.13 -14.01 5.49
N SER A 129 34.88 -13.32 6.35
CA SER A 129 36.29 -13.58 6.59
C SER A 129 36.50 -14.97 7.23
N PRO A 130 37.50 -15.75 6.78
CA PRO A 130 37.87 -17.01 7.43
C PRO A 130 38.31 -16.82 8.89
N ASN A 131 38.72 -15.60 9.26
CA ASN A 131 39.29 -15.27 10.56
C ASN A 131 38.35 -14.37 11.39
N PHE A 132 37.04 -14.44 11.16
CA PHE A 132 36.03 -13.69 11.91
C PHE A 132 36.31 -13.76 13.43
N PRO A 133 36.36 -12.62 14.14
CA PRO A 133 35.82 -11.29 13.79
C PRO A 133 36.78 -10.36 13.02
N LEU A 134 37.98 -10.82 12.64
CA LEU A 134 38.97 -10.00 11.93
C LEU A 134 38.99 -10.33 10.43
N PRO A 135 39.34 -9.38 9.55
CA PRO A 135 39.62 -9.65 8.14
C PRO A 135 40.74 -10.68 7.93
N GLU A 136 40.76 -11.33 6.77
CA GLU A 136 41.76 -12.35 6.41
C GLU A 136 43.20 -11.82 6.54
N ARG A 137 43.43 -10.57 6.13
CA ARG A 137 44.73 -9.88 6.16
C ARG A 137 44.88 -8.91 7.33
N ALA A 138 44.34 -9.25 8.49
CA ALA A 138 44.41 -8.39 9.68
C ALA A 138 45.77 -8.41 10.41
N ASP A 139 46.72 -9.24 9.98
CA ASP A 139 48.05 -9.32 10.57
C ASP A 139 48.87 -8.05 10.23
N PRO A 140 49.37 -7.30 11.22
CA PRO A 140 50.20 -6.11 10.98
C PRO A 140 51.46 -6.36 10.16
N ASP A 141 51.96 -7.59 10.12
CA ASP A 141 53.15 -7.97 9.36
C ASP A 141 52.84 -8.37 7.90
N ASP A 142 51.56 -8.49 7.51
CA ASP A 142 51.17 -8.81 6.13
C ASP A 142 51.10 -7.54 5.24
N THR A 143 52.24 -7.16 4.66
CA THR A 143 52.34 -6.03 3.71
C THR A 143 52.19 -6.44 2.24
N ARG A 144 51.83 -7.70 1.95
CA ARG A 144 51.85 -8.24 0.58
C ARG A 144 50.99 -7.43 -0.39
N LEU A 145 49.82 -6.97 0.05
CA LEU A 145 48.90 -6.20 -0.79
C LEU A 145 49.40 -4.76 -0.99
N SER A 146 49.86 -4.11 0.09
CA SER A 146 50.41 -2.75 0.03
C SER A 146 51.70 -2.66 -0.78
N ASP A 147 52.49 -3.73 -0.82
CA ASP A 147 53.74 -3.78 -1.60
C ASP A 147 53.49 -4.09 -3.07
N SER A 148 52.38 -4.80 -3.38
CA SER A 148 52.03 -5.17 -4.76
C SER A 148 51.55 -4.00 -5.60
N ILE A 149 50.89 -3.01 -4.99
CA ILE A 149 50.37 -1.81 -5.67
C ILE A 149 51.09 -0.61 -5.08
N SER A 150 51.86 0.09 -5.92
CA SER A 150 52.54 1.31 -5.48
C SER A 150 51.53 2.36 -4.96
N LYS A 151 51.92 3.11 -3.92
CA LYS A 151 51.12 4.19 -3.34
C LYS A 151 50.66 5.20 -4.40
N GLU A 152 51.54 5.54 -5.34
CA GLU A 152 51.26 6.49 -6.43
C GLU A 152 50.20 5.95 -7.41
N GLU A 153 50.29 4.67 -7.75
CA GLU A 153 49.31 4.00 -8.62
C GLU A 153 47.94 3.91 -7.96
N PHE A 154 47.88 3.50 -6.68
CA PHE A 154 46.62 3.44 -5.95
C PHE A 154 45.97 4.82 -5.84
N GLN A 155 46.73 5.85 -5.49
CA GLN A 155 46.22 7.23 -5.42
C GLN A 155 45.71 7.71 -6.79
N SER A 156 46.39 7.37 -7.87
CA SER A 156 45.96 7.70 -9.24
C SER A 156 44.66 7.00 -9.60
N ARG A 157 44.51 5.71 -9.26
CA ARG A 157 43.26 4.94 -9.45
C ARG A 157 42.11 5.52 -8.62
N LYS A 158 42.34 5.83 -7.34
CA LYS A 158 41.37 6.45 -6.43
C LYS A 158 40.91 7.81 -6.96
N LYS A 159 41.83 8.65 -7.42
CA LYS A 159 41.52 9.97 -8.01
C LYS A 159 40.66 9.83 -9.27
N ARG A 160 41.03 8.93 -10.19
CA ARG A 160 40.26 8.66 -11.42
C ARG A 160 38.83 8.20 -11.09
N ARG A 161 38.68 7.28 -10.12
CA ARG A 161 37.36 6.80 -9.66
C ARG A 161 36.48 7.95 -9.14
N ILE A 162 37.05 8.81 -8.29
CA ILE A 162 36.32 9.94 -7.71
C ILE A 162 35.90 10.92 -8.80
N GLU A 163 36.77 11.22 -9.75
CA GLU A 163 36.48 12.13 -10.87
C GLU A 163 35.38 11.59 -11.78
N GLU A 164 35.48 10.32 -12.20
CA GLU A 164 34.46 9.64 -13.02
C GLU A 164 33.09 9.63 -12.33
N ARG A 165 33.03 9.29 -11.04
CA ARG A 165 31.77 9.28 -10.28
C ARG A 165 31.22 10.69 -10.05
N LYS A 166 32.08 11.69 -9.87
CA LYS A 166 31.68 13.10 -9.78
C LYS A 166 31.09 13.60 -11.10
N GLU A 167 31.68 13.21 -12.23
CA GLU A 167 31.14 13.51 -13.56
C GLU A 167 29.81 12.82 -13.80
N ALA A 168 29.69 11.54 -13.45
CA ALA A 168 28.44 10.79 -13.54
C ALA A 168 27.32 11.40 -12.68
N ALA A 169 27.65 11.85 -11.45
CA ALA A 169 26.70 12.53 -10.58
C ALA A 169 26.27 13.92 -11.13
N LYS A 170 27.17 14.61 -11.84
CA LYS A 170 26.87 15.90 -12.50
C LYS A 170 26.05 15.71 -13.79
N ALA A 171 26.25 14.60 -14.49
CA ALA A 171 25.52 14.25 -15.71
C ALA A 171 24.13 13.63 -15.43
N ALA A 172 23.90 13.14 -14.21
CA ALA A 172 22.61 12.60 -13.81
C ALA A 172 21.52 13.69 -13.82
N PRO A 173 20.31 13.41 -14.36
CA PRO A 173 19.21 14.36 -14.31
C PRO A 173 18.87 14.69 -12.86
N PRO A 174 18.44 15.94 -12.55
CA PRO A 174 18.10 16.33 -11.18
C PRO A 174 17.02 15.40 -10.66
N THR A 175 17.38 14.56 -9.68
CA THR A 175 16.43 13.72 -8.98
C THR A 175 15.30 14.59 -8.45
N THR A 176 14.05 14.25 -8.78
CA THR A 176 12.86 14.83 -8.14
C THR A 176 13.12 14.92 -6.65
N PRO A 177 12.91 16.09 -6.00
CA PRO A 177 13.29 16.26 -4.61
C PRO A 177 12.66 15.13 -3.80
N LYS A 178 13.52 14.25 -3.25
CA LYS A 178 13.08 13.20 -2.33
C LYS A 178 12.23 13.92 -1.30
N GLN A 179 10.92 13.64 -1.28
CA GLN A 179 10.09 14.10 -0.17
C GLN A 179 10.84 13.68 1.08
N LYS A 180 11.12 14.66 1.96
CA LYS A 180 11.84 14.40 3.20
C LYS A 180 11.23 13.13 3.80
N PRO A 181 12.04 12.14 4.22
CA PRO A 181 11.51 10.98 4.92
C PRO A 181 10.56 11.53 5.97
N THR A 182 9.30 11.10 5.93
CA THR A 182 8.28 11.52 6.89
C THR A 182 8.82 11.18 8.27
N ALA A 183 9.46 12.18 8.88
CA ALA A 183 9.96 12.06 10.24
C ALA A 183 8.72 11.78 11.08
N SER A 184 8.82 10.79 11.97
CA SER A 184 7.79 10.41 12.93
C SER A 184 7.64 11.49 14.01
N VAL A 185 7.42 12.74 13.59
CA VAL A 185 7.08 13.84 14.48
C VAL A 185 5.57 13.74 14.69
N PRO A 186 5.08 13.62 15.93
CA PRO A 186 3.64 13.50 16.23
C PRO A 186 2.75 14.65 15.69
N ALA A 187 3.34 15.72 15.16
CA ALA A 187 2.67 16.99 14.96
C ALA A 187 2.19 17.30 13.53
N CYS A 188 2.45 16.47 12.51
CA CYS A 188 1.79 16.67 11.20
C CYS A 188 1.86 15.48 10.25
N HIS A 189 0.80 14.69 10.22
CA HIS A 189 0.40 13.83 9.09
C HIS A 189 -1.12 13.75 9.12
N GLU A 190 -1.75 13.41 7.98
CA GLU A 190 -3.18 13.68 7.68
C GLU A 190 -4.20 13.14 8.70
N VAL A 191 -3.78 12.24 9.60
CA VAL A 191 -4.57 11.65 10.68
C VAL A 191 -3.87 11.86 12.01
N GLN A 192 -4.52 12.57 12.94
CA GLN A 192 -4.00 12.85 14.27
C GLN A 192 -3.58 11.55 15.01
N GLY A 193 -2.38 11.54 15.59
CA GLY A 193 -1.88 10.42 16.41
C GLY A 193 -1.43 9.18 15.64
N TYR A 194 -1.59 9.09 14.31
CA TYR A 194 -0.99 7.98 13.54
C TYR A 194 0.55 8.11 13.47
N MET A 195 1.31 7.06 13.16
CA MET A 195 2.77 7.16 12.99
C MET A 195 3.20 6.37 11.75
N PRO A 196 3.36 7.03 10.59
CA PRO A 196 3.53 6.35 9.30
C PRO A 196 4.72 5.39 9.23
N GLY A 197 5.85 5.75 9.85
CA GLY A 197 7.05 4.90 9.86
C GLY A 197 6.92 3.65 10.72
N ARG A 198 5.96 3.61 11.65
CA ARG A 198 5.72 2.48 12.57
C ARG A 198 4.40 1.75 12.31
N LEU A 199 3.56 2.28 11.42
CA LEU A 199 2.23 1.76 11.09
C LEU A 199 1.32 1.57 12.34
N GLU A 200 1.50 2.44 13.34
CA GLU A 200 0.80 2.37 14.63
C GLU A 200 0.15 3.70 15.00
N PHE A 201 -0.74 3.67 15.98
CA PHE A 201 -1.33 4.87 16.57
C PHE A 201 -0.68 5.15 17.92
N GLU A 202 -0.55 6.43 18.26
CA GLU A 202 -0.15 6.91 19.59
C GLU A 202 -1.17 6.48 20.65
N THR A 203 -2.45 6.42 20.30
CA THR A 203 -3.50 5.86 21.13
C THR A 203 -4.18 4.73 20.36
N GLU A 204 -3.90 3.51 20.76
CA GLU A 204 -4.42 2.32 20.09
C GLU A 204 -5.88 2.03 20.45
N PHE A 205 -6.54 1.19 19.65
CA PHE A 205 -7.85 0.66 20.04
C PHE A 205 -7.71 -0.19 21.31
N MET A 206 -8.48 0.16 22.34
CA MET A 206 -8.37 -0.42 23.69
C MET A 206 -6.94 -0.29 24.23
N ASN A 207 -6.48 0.95 24.41
CA ASN A 207 -5.12 1.28 24.86
C ASN A 207 -4.83 0.84 26.31
N ASP A 208 -5.86 0.51 27.07
CA ASP A 208 -5.81 -0.01 28.44
C ASP A 208 -5.60 -1.53 28.49
N ALA A 209 -5.57 -2.22 27.34
CA ALA A 209 -5.44 -3.68 27.28
C ALA A 209 -4.18 -4.19 27.99
N GLU A 210 -3.08 -3.44 27.87
CA GLU A 210 -1.78 -3.75 28.47
C GLU A 210 -1.80 -3.60 30.01
N GLU A 211 -2.68 -2.75 30.57
CA GLU A 211 -2.81 -2.54 32.01
C GLU A 211 -3.26 -3.81 32.73
N ALA A 212 -4.08 -4.63 32.07
CA ALA A 212 -4.57 -5.89 32.63
C ALA A 212 -3.45 -6.94 32.78
N VAL A 213 -2.44 -6.91 31.91
CA VAL A 213 -1.38 -7.94 31.84
C VAL A 213 -0.04 -7.48 32.40
N GLN A 214 0.18 -6.19 32.60
CA GLN A 214 1.50 -5.61 32.96
C GLN A 214 2.12 -6.17 34.25
N HIS A 215 1.30 -6.63 35.21
CA HIS A 215 1.76 -7.16 36.49
C HIS A 215 1.60 -8.69 36.59
N MET A 216 1.28 -9.37 35.49
CA MET A 216 1.19 -10.82 35.48
C MET A 216 2.56 -11.46 35.44
N THR A 217 2.79 -12.39 36.36
CA THR A 217 4.00 -13.21 36.41
C THR A 217 3.63 -14.68 36.24
N PHE A 218 4.41 -15.37 35.41
CA PHE A 218 4.33 -16.81 35.19
C PHE A 218 5.65 -17.41 35.67
N GLU A 219 5.60 -18.17 36.76
CA GLU A 219 6.76 -18.91 37.25
C GLU A 219 6.68 -20.36 36.73
N PRO A 220 7.77 -20.92 36.18
CA PRO A 220 7.78 -22.31 35.73
C PRO A 220 7.44 -23.28 36.87
N GLY A 221 6.37 -24.06 36.70
CA GLY A 221 5.86 -24.99 37.72
C GLY A 221 4.91 -24.39 38.76
N ALA A 222 4.68 -23.07 38.76
CA ALA A 222 3.66 -22.45 39.58
C ALA A 222 2.27 -22.66 38.94
N GLY A 223 1.31 -23.13 39.72
CA GLY A 223 -0.05 -23.39 39.24
C GLY A 223 -0.26 -24.77 38.62
N GLU A 224 0.71 -25.69 38.70
CA GLU A 224 0.49 -27.11 38.48
C GLU A 224 0.11 -27.76 39.82
N THR A 225 -1.12 -28.24 39.95
CA THR A 225 -1.50 -29.05 41.11
C THR A 225 -0.74 -30.38 41.08
N ALA A 226 -0.65 -31.09 42.21
CA ALA A 226 -0.01 -32.41 42.29
C ALA A 226 -0.60 -33.46 41.31
N ASN A 227 -1.77 -33.18 40.72
CA ASN A 227 -2.45 -34.01 39.74
C ASN A 227 -2.20 -33.58 38.27
N GLY A 228 -1.41 -32.52 38.03
CA GLY A 228 -1.16 -31.97 36.70
C GLY A 228 -2.28 -31.08 36.14
N GLU A 229 -3.28 -30.74 36.96
CA GLU A 229 -4.35 -29.79 36.60
C GLU A 229 -3.89 -28.36 36.93
N LEU A 230 -4.31 -27.40 36.10
CA LEU A 230 -4.02 -25.97 36.32
C LEU A 230 -4.80 -25.48 37.55
N ASP A 231 -4.09 -24.82 38.47
CA ASP A 231 -4.70 -24.14 39.61
C ASP A 231 -5.64 -23.02 39.16
N ALA A 232 -6.64 -22.70 39.98
CA ALA A 232 -7.66 -21.69 39.68
C ALA A 232 -7.04 -20.30 39.42
N GLU A 233 -5.91 -19.98 40.06
CA GLU A 233 -5.17 -18.75 39.80
C GLU A 233 -4.55 -18.74 38.40
N MET A 234 -3.97 -19.86 37.96
CA MET A 234 -3.39 -20.00 36.62
C MET A 234 -4.48 -19.97 35.54
N GLU A 235 -5.62 -20.63 35.79
CA GLU A 235 -6.78 -20.59 34.89
C GLU A 235 -7.33 -19.15 34.72
N LEU A 236 -7.39 -18.38 35.80
CA LEU A 236 -7.77 -16.97 35.75
C LEU A 236 -6.75 -16.15 34.95
N LYS A 237 -5.44 -16.32 35.19
CA LYS A 237 -4.38 -15.63 34.43
C LYS A 237 -4.48 -15.95 32.94
N MET A 238 -4.73 -17.22 32.58
CA MET A 238 -4.91 -17.62 31.19
C MET A 238 -6.16 -17.02 30.56
N THR A 239 -7.26 -16.95 31.29
CA THR A 239 -8.48 -16.26 30.83
C THR A 239 -8.21 -14.78 30.55
N VAL A 240 -7.43 -14.09 31.39
CA VAL A 240 -7.09 -12.68 31.14
C VAL A 240 -6.15 -12.52 29.93
N VAL A 241 -5.20 -13.45 29.74
CA VAL A 241 -4.37 -13.48 28.53
C VAL A 241 -5.22 -13.68 27.26
N ASP A 242 -6.23 -14.54 27.31
CA ASP A 242 -7.15 -14.74 26.18
C ASP A 242 -7.97 -13.47 25.88
N ILE A 243 -8.43 -12.77 26.92
CA ILE A 243 -9.09 -11.46 26.77
C ILE A 243 -8.13 -10.46 26.13
N TYR A 244 -6.88 -10.41 26.57
CA TYR A 244 -5.85 -9.54 26.00
C TYR A 244 -5.58 -9.86 24.52
N ASN A 245 -5.42 -11.13 24.16
CA ASN A 245 -5.23 -11.58 22.78
C ASN A 245 -6.43 -11.25 21.89
N SER A 246 -7.66 -11.35 22.41
CA SER A 246 -8.86 -10.91 21.72
C SER A 246 -8.84 -9.41 21.42
N ARG A 247 -8.40 -8.57 22.39
CA ARG A 247 -8.22 -7.13 22.17
C ARG A 247 -7.15 -6.83 21.12
N LEU A 248 -6.02 -7.54 21.14
CA LEU A 248 -4.97 -7.42 20.12
C LEU A 248 -5.45 -7.82 18.72
N THR A 249 -6.25 -8.89 18.64
CA THR A 249 -6.86 -9.33 17.37
C THR A 249 -7.78 -8.25 16.83
N ALA A 250 -8.69 -7.71 17.65
CA ALA A 250 -9.59 -6.63 17.25
C ALA A 250 -8.83 -5.35 16.84
N ARG A 251 -7.71 -5.03 17.51
CA ARG A 251 -6.82 -3.91 17.14
C ARG A 251 -6.21 -4.14 15.76
N THR A 252 -5.75 -5.36 15.48
CA THR A 252 -5.16 -5.75 14.19
C THR A 252 -6.19 -5.71 13.06
N GLU A 253 -7.39 -6.24 13.28
CA GLU A 253 -8.49 -6.21 12.30
C GLU A 253 -8.90 -4.78 11.96
N ARG A 254 -9.01 -3.88 12.94
CA ARG A 254 -9.33 -2.47 12.70
C ARG A 254 -8.26 -1.78 11.87
N LYS A 255 -6.98 -2.02 12.18
CA LYS A 255 -5.86 -1.50 11.38
C LYS A 255 -5.94 -2.01 9.95
N LYS A 256 -6.19 -3.32 9.77
CA LYS A 256 -6.34 -3.93 8.45
C LYS A 256 -7.41 -3.20 7.63
N VAL A 257 -8.61 -3.00 8.16
CA VAL A 257 -9.70 -2.28 7.48
C VAL A 257 -9.27 -0.83 7.15
N LEU A 258 -8.56 -0.16 8.06
CA LEU A 258 -8.13 1.21 7.85
C LEU A 258 -7.13 1.35 6.69
N PHE A 259 -6.18 0.42 6.60
CA PHE A 259 -5.18 0.38 5.52
C PHE A 259 -5.78 -0.08 4.20
N GLU A 260 -6.57 -1.16 4.23
CA GLU A 260 -7.19 -1.76 3.05
C GLU A 260 -8.08 -0.76 2.31
N HIS A 261 -8.87 0.03 3.06
CA HIS A 261 -9.78 1.02 2.48
C HIS A 261 -9.18 2.42 2.34
N ASN A 262 -7.85 2.58 2.45
CA ASN A 262 -7.16 3.87 2.34
C ASN A 262 -7.77 4.99 3.21
N LEU A 263 -8.27 4.63 4.40
CA LEU A 263 -8.97 5.56 5.30
C LEU A 263 -8.03 6.57 5.95
N LEU A 264 -6.72 6.36 5.84
CA LEU A 264 -5.68 7.29 6.27
C LEU A 264 -5.56 8.53 5.39
N GLU A 265 -6.08 8.50 4.16
CA GLU A 265 -6.09 9.65 3.25
C GLU A 265 -7.21 10.65 3.60
N TYR A 266 -7.21 11.17 4.83
CA TYR A 266 -8.30 11.96 5.41
C TYR A 266 -8.70 13.16 4.54
N ARG A 267 -7.72 13.87 3.96
CA ARG A 267 -7.99 15.04 3.11
C ARG A 267 -8.72 14.67 1.82
N LYS A 268 -8.28 13.60 1.16
CA LYS A 268 -8.90 13.10 -0.07
C LYS A 268 -10.30 12.56 0.21
N ASN A 269 -10.46 11.77 1.27
CA ASN A 269 -11.75 11.22 1.69
C ASN A 269 -12.75 12.33 2.07
N THR A 270 -12.30 13.36 2.80
CA THR A 270 -13.13 14.53 3.12
C THR A 270 -13.52 15.32 1.87
N ALA A 271 -12.61 15.46 0.90
CA ALA A 271 -12.91 16.15 -0.35
C ALA A 271 -13.94 15.39 -1.20
N LEU A 272 -13.86 14.06 -1.22
CA LEU A 272 -14.86 13.20 -1.89
C LEU A 272 -16.22 13.27 -1.19
N GLU A 273 -16.28 13.20 0.14
CA GLU A 273 -17.54 13.34 0.89
C GLU A 273 -18.20 14.71 0.69
N LYS A 274 -17.41 15.77 0.50
CA LYS A 274 -17.92 17.13 0.21
C LYS A 274 -18.52 17.30 -1.18
N LYS A 275 -18.10 16.50 -2.16
CA LYS A 275 -18.66 16.54 -3.53
C LYS A 275 -20.04 15.88 -3.62
N ARG A 276 -20.34 14.98 -2.69
CA ARG A 276 -21.61 14.22 -2.65
C ARG A 276 -22.76 15.05 -2.07
N THR A 277 -23.97 14.75 -2.53
CA THR A 277 -25.20 15.31 -1.94
C THR A 277 -25.40 14.82 -0.51
N LYS A 278 -26.32 15.45 0.24
CA LYS A 278 -26.62 15.02 1.61
C LYS A 278 -27.17 13.59 1.63
N GLU A 279 -28.08 13.27 0.71
CA GLU A 279 -28.72 11.95 0.62
C GLU A 279 -27.73 10.85 0.24
N GLU A 280 -26.85 11.12 -0.73
CA GLU A 280 -25.75 10.21 -1.10
C GLU A 280 -24.79 9.97 0.08
N ARG A 281 -24.44 11.02 0.81
CA ARG A 281 -23.57 10.90 1.99
C ARG A 281 -24.22 10.05 3.08
N ASP A 282 -25.51 10.25 3.34
CA ASP A 282 -26.26 9.46 4.33
C ASP A 282 -26.40 7.99 3.92
N LEU A 283 -26.57 7.71 2.62
CA LEU A 283 -26.60 6.35 2.07
C LEU A 283 -25.25 5.63 2.25
N LEU A 284 -24.15 6.28 1.90
CA LEU A 284 -22.82 5.68 2.02
C LEU A 284 -22.35 5.56 3.46
N ASN A 285 -22.77 6.48 4.33
CA ASN A 285 -22.55 6.33 5.77
C ASN A 285 -23.20 5.06 6.33
N LYS A 286 -24.37 4.66 5.82
CA LYS A 286 -25.00 3.38 6.16
C LYS A 286 -24.27 2.18 5.57
N ALA A 287 -23.51 2.37 4.48
CA ALA A 287 -22.72 1.32 3.86
C ALA A 287 -21.37 1.06 4.58
N LYS A 288 -20.83 2.04 5.34
CA LYS A 288 -19.53 1.92 6.06
C LYS A 288 -19.32 0.62 6.85
N PRO A 289 -20.31 0.02 7.54
CA PRO A 289 -20.12 -1.25 8.24
C PRO A 289 -19.68 -2.42 7.32
N PHE A 290 -20.09 -2.42 6.04
CA PHE A 290 -19.73 -3.46 5.08
C PHE A 290 -18.25 -3.42 4.70
N ALA A 291 -17.55 -2.30 4.89
CA ALA A 291 -16.09 -2.21 4.70
C ALA A 291 -15.31 -3.18 5.62
N ARG A 292 -15.91 -3.66 6.71
CA ARG A 292 -15.26 -4.65 7.59
C ARG A 292 -15.23 -6.07 7.02
N MET A 293 -16.10 -6.36 6.06
CA MET A 293 -16.27 -7.70 5.49
C MET A 293 -15.94 -7.77 3.99
N MET A 294 -15.94 -6.62 3.31
CA MET A 294 -15.62 -6.50 1.89
C MET A 294 -14.18 -6.01 1.72
N ASN A 295 -13.52 -6.49 0.66
CA ASN A 295 -12.25 -5.91 0.23
C ASN A 295 -12.45 -4.49 -0.33
N HIS A 296 -11.35 -3.78 -0.59
CA HIS A 296 -11.40 -2.40 -1.07
C HIS A 296 -12.19 -2.24 -2.38
N ASP A 297 -11.86 -3.05 -3.38
CA ASP A 297 -12.43 -2.92 -4.72
C ASP A 297 -13.93 -3.25 -4.74
N ASP A 298 -14.34 -4.32 -4.06
CA ASP A 298 -15.74 -4.72 -3.94
C ASP A 298 -16.53 -3.66 -3.14
N PHE A 299 -15.94 -3.09 -2.10
CA PHE A 299 -16.60 -2.03 -1.32
C PHE A 299 -16.76 -0.74 -2.13
N GLU A 300 -15.76 -0.37 -2.94
CA GLU A 300 -15.90 0.73 -3.88
C GLU A 300 -16.98 0.47 -4.94
N GLU A 301 -17.01 -0.72 -5.54
CA GLU A 301 -18.02 -1.10 -6.52
C GLU A 301 -19.42 -1.08 -5.90
N PHE A 302 -19.57 -1.61 -4.69
CA PHE A 302 -20.81 -1.57 -3.93
C PHE A 302 -21.29 -0.13 -3.68
N ASN A 303 -20.40 0.75 -3.25
CA ASN A 303 -20.74 2.16 -3.03
C ASN A 303 -21.12 2.88 -4.34
N LYS A 304 -20.39 2.63 -5.45
CA LYS A 304 -20.73 3.16 -6.78
C LYS A 304 -22.09 2.65 -7.24
N GLY A 305 -22.40 1.38 -6.99
CA GLY A 305 -23.70 0.77 -7.27
C GLY A 305 -24.84 1.42 -6.49
N LEU A 306 -24.65 1.64 -5.19
CA LEU A 306 -25.63 2.33 -4.34
C LEU A 306 -25.87 3.78 -4.77
N GLU A 307 -24.81 4.52 -5.09
CA GLU A 307 -24.91 5.88 -5.64
C GLU A 307 -25.68 5.87 -6.96
N TYR A 308 -25.37 4.95 -7.86
CA TYR A 308 -26.03 4.85 -9.16
C TYR A 308 -27.51 4.47 -9.03
N GLU A 309 -27.84 3.51 -8.17
CA GLU A 309 -29.22 3.10 -7.89
C GLU A 309 -30.04 4.26 -7.31
N HIS A 310 -29.48 5.01 -6.36
CA HIS A 310 -30.12 6.20 -5.80
C HIS A 310 -30.38 7.26 -6.88
N ASN A 311 -29.39 7.55 -7.72
CA ASN A 311 -29.52 8.48 -8.83
C ASN A 311 -30.57 8.04 -9.86
N LEU A 312 -30.68 6.74 -10.15
CA LEU A 312 -31.74 6.19 -11.00
C LEU A 312 -33.13 6.37 -10.39
N ARG A 313 -33.30 6.13 -9.08
CA ARG A 313 -34.58 6.33 -8.39
C ARG A 313 -35.02 7.80 -8.46
N LEU A 314 -34.10 8.75 -8.26
CA LEU A 314 -34.36 10.18 -8.41
C LEU A 314 -34.76 10.53 -9.85
N ALA A 315 -34.02 10.06 -10.85
CA ALA A 315 -34.32 10.29 -12.26
C ALA A 315 -35.69 9.71 -12.65
N ILE A 316 -36.03 8.50 -12.20
CA ILE A 316 -37.33 7.87 -12.44
C ILE A 316 -38.46 8.71 -11.81
N SER A 317 -38.29 9.15 -10.56
CA SER A 317 -39.27 9.99 -9.88
C SER A 317 -39.49 11.31 -10.63
N GLN A 318 -38.42 11.93 -11.11
CA GLN A 318 -38.48 13.16 -11.89
C GLN A 318 -39.22 12.96 -13.23
N LEU A 319 -38.90 11.89 -13.97
CA LEU A 319 -39.57 11.56 -15.23
C LEU A 319 -41.06 11.24 -15.02
N GLN A 320 -41.42 10.61 -13.89
CA GLN A 320 -42.82 10.38 -13.52
C GLN A 320 -43.55 11.70 -13.22
N GLU A 321 -42.92 12.64 -12.52
CA GLU A 321 -43.47 13.98 -12.27
C GLU A 321 -43.70 14.73 -13.60
N TRP A 322 -42.74 14.71 -14.52
CA TRP A 322 -42.88 15.34 -15.84
C TRP A 322 -44.06 14.78 -16.62
N ARG A 323 -44.25 13.45 -16.61
CA ARG A 323 -45.41 12.81 -17.24
C ARG A 323 -46.73 13.22 -16.59
N GLN A 324 -46.78 13.32 -15.25
CA GLN A 324 -47.98 13.79 -14.54
C GLN A 324 -48.33 15.25 -14.90
N MET A 325 -47.30 16.07 -15.12
CA MET A 325 -47.44 17.46 -15.55
C MET A 325 -47.69 17.62 -17.07
N GLY A 326 -47.84 16.51 -17.80
CA GLY A 326 -48.16 16.50 -19.23
C GLY A 326 -46.95 16.71 -20.16
N ILE A 327 -45.72 16.58 -19.65
CA ILE A 327 -44.49 16.74 -20.42
C ILE A 327 -44.03 15.36 -20.92
N GLY A 328 -44.09 15.17 -22.24
CA GLY A 328 -43.69 13.91 -22.90
C GLY A 328 -42.23 13.85 -23.37
N ASP A 329 -41.56 15.00 -23.49
CA ASP A 329 -40.24 15.13 -24.11
C ASP A 329 -39.15 15.56 -23.11
N LEU A 330 -37.94 15.02 -23.25
CA LEU A 330 -36.79 15.36 -22.39
C LEU A 330 -36.41 16.85 -22.47
N LYS A 331 -36.44 17.45 -23.67
CA LYS A 331 -36.22 18.90 -23.85
C LYS A 331 -37.28 19.75 -23.14
N GLY A 332 -38.52 19.26 -23.11
CA GLY A 332 -39.61 19.92 -22.38
C GLY A 332 -39.42 19.82 -20.87
N GLY A 333 -38.91 18.67 -20.39
CA GLY A 333 -38.61 18.44 -18.98
C GLY A 333 -37.47 19.31 -18.46
N GLU A 334 -36.39 19.44 -19.23
CA GLU A 334 -35.28 20.34 -18.89
C GLU A 334 -35.75 21.80 -18.74
N LYS A 335 -36.55 22.29 -19.69
CA LYS A 335 -37.13 23.63 -19.63
C LYS A 335 -38.05 23.80 -18.42
N TYR A 336 -38.89 22.79 -18.13
CA TYR A 336 -39.76 22.79 -16.96
C TYR A 336 -38.98 22.92 -15.65
N GLU A 337 -37.86 22.19 -15.50
CA GLU A 337 -37.04 22.30 -14.31
C GLU A 337 -36.31 23.63 -14.18
N GLN A 338 -35.79 24.16 -15.28
CA GLN A 338 -35.20 25.50 -15.28
C GLN A 338 -36.22 26.55 -14.85
N GLU A 339 -37.46 26.49 -15.36
CA GLU A 339 -38.54 27.40 -14.97
C GLU A 339 -39.05 27.16 -13.54
N LYS A 340 -39.04 25.91 -13.05
CA LYS A 340 -39.40 25.55 -11.67
C LYS A 340 -38.35 26.09 -10.68
N GLN A 341 -37.06 25.92 -10.99
CA GLN A 341 -35.96 26.50 -10.22
C GLN A 341 -36.00 28.03 -10.24
N GLN A 342 -36.23 28.67 -11.40
CA GLN A 342 -36.36 30.13 -11.48
C GLN A 342 -37.55 30.64 -10.66
N ARG A 343 -38.69 29.93 -10.64
CA ARG A 343 -39.83 30.28 -9.79
C ARG A 343 -39.50 30.14 -8.30
N ALA A 344 -38.83 29.06 -7.90
CA ALA A 344 -38.38 28.87 -6.53
C ALA A 344 -37.39 29.97 -6.08
N GLN A 345 -36.45 30.36 -6.95
CA GLN A 345 -35.50 31.45 -6.68
C GLN A 345 -36.20 32.82 -6.59
N ARG A 346 -37.25 33.07 -7.39
CA ARG A 346 -38.05 34.30 -7.31
C ARG A 346 -38.99 34.35 -6.10
N MET A 347 -39.43 33.21 -5.59
CA MET A 347 -40.24 33.11 -4.37
C MET A 347 -39.41 33.21 -3.08
N ALA A 348 -38.07 33.18 -3.16
CA ALA A 348 -37.22 33.50 -2.03
C ALA A 348 -37.30 35.02 -1.75
N PRO A 349 -37.68 35.46 -0.54
CA PRO A 349 -37.90 36.88 -0.27
C PRO A 349 -36.59 37.68 -0.42
N GLN A 350 -36.54 38.55 -1.44
CA GLN A 350 -35.50 39.57 -1.54
C GLN A 350 -35.75 40.66 -0.50
N GLY A 351 -35.06 40.57 0.64
CA GLY A 351 -34.74 41.70 1.51
C GLY A 351 -35.59 41.87 2.77
N SER A 352 -35.08 41.38 3.90
CA SER A 352 -35.26 42.10 5.19
C SER A 352 -33.98 42.87 5.46
N PHE A 353 -34.08 44.19 5.44
CA PHE A 353 -32.97 45.12 5.67
C PHE A 353 -32.85 45.39 7.18
N ASP A 354 -32.36 44.43 7.96
CA ASP A 354 -32.05 44.64 9.37
C ASP A 354 -30.61 45.15 9.52
N ARG A 355 -30.49 46.48 9.59
CA ARG A 355 -29.31 47.14 10.14
C ARG A 355 -29.28 46.86 11.64
N PHE A 356 -28.13 46.36 12.13
CA PHE A 356 -27.80 46.01 13.52
C PHE A 356 -28.07 44.56 13.97
N ALA A 357 -27.26 43.63 13.46
CA ALA A 357 -26.82 42.48 14.25
C ALA A 357 -25.42 42.03 13.80
N SER A 358 -24.41 42.25 14.64
CA SER A 358 -23.09 41.60 14.53
C SER A 358 -23.22 40.13 14.90
N THR A 359 -23.82 39.34 14.03
CA THR A 359 -23.74 37.87 14.09
C THR A 359 -23.41 37.36 12.70
N ARG A 360 -22.26 36.68 12.64
CA ARG A 360 -21.68 36.06 11.45
C ARG A 360 -22.77 35.32 10.64
N PRO A 361 -22.93 35.59 9.33
CA PRO A 361 -23.97 34.94 8.56
C PRO A 361 -23.71 33.44 8.51
N LYS A 362 -24.70 32.67 8.95
CA LYS A 362 -24.79 31.22 8.71
C LYS A 362 -24.79 31.06 7.20
N GLN A 363 -23.74 30.45 6.65
CA GLN A 363 -23.64 30.15 5.22
C GLN A 363 -24.95 29.54 4.75
N GLN A 364 -25.68 30.28 3.90
CA GLN A 364 -26.74 29.71 3.09
C GLN A 364 -26.13 28.52 2.36
N GLN A 365 -26.80 27.37 2.46
CA GLN A 365 -26.46 26.19 1.67
C GLN A 365 -26.30 26.64 0.22
N GLN A 366 -25.10 26.43 -0.32
CA GLN A 366 -24.88 26.53 -1.75
C GLN A 366 -25.93 25.67 -2.44
N PRO A 367 -26.48 26.10 -3.59
CA PRO A 367 -27.35 25.25 -4.39
C PRO A 367 -26.64 23.91 -4.59
N GLU A 368 -27.32 22.81 -4.25
CA GLU A 368 -26.80 21.46 -4.41
C GLU A 368 -26.24 21.35 -5.84
N GLN A 369 -24.99 20.86 -5.95
CA GLN A 369 -24.41 20.59 -7.26
C GLN A 369 -25.40 19.73 -8.07
N PRO A 370 -25.49 19.90 -9.40
CA PRO A 370 -26.35 19.07 -10.23
C PRO A 370 -26.03 17.61 -9.92
N SER A 371 -26.98 16.92 -9.29
CA SER A 371 -26.86 15.52 -8.93
C SER A 371 -26.55 14.72 -10.20
N ALA A 372 -25.79 13.63 -10.08
CA ALA A 372 -25.58 12.73 -11.21
C ALA A 372 -26.92 12.24 -11.82
N ALA A 373 -28.01 12.28 -11.05
CA ALA A 373 -29.38 12.08 -11.53
C ALA A 373 -29.79 13.05 -12.65
N SER A 374 -29.34 14.32 -12.62
CA SER A 374 -29.63 15.29 -13.68
C SER A 374 -29.00 14.91 -15.02
N GLN A 375 -27.87 14.20 -15.02
CA GLN A 375 -27.25 13.69 -16.26
C GLN A 375 -28.12 12.61 -16.91
N LEU A 376 -28.85 11.83 -16.10
CA LEU A 376 -29.74 10.76 -16.55
C LEU A 376 -31.06 11.28 -17.14
N THR A 377 -31.37 12.56 -16.98
CA THR A 377 -32.58 13.21 -17.52
C THR A 377 -32.28 14.26 -18.59
N THR A 378 -31.00 14.42 -18.99
CA THR A 378 -30.61 15.31 -20.09
C THR A 378 -31.15 14.83 -21.45
N PRO A 379 -31.42 15.75 -22.40
CA PRO A 379 -31.89 15.40 -23.74
C PRO A 379 -30.87 14.61 -24.58
N GLU A 380 -29.58 14.71 -24.26
CA GLU A 380 -28.49 13.88 -24.81
C GLU A 380 -28.20 12.72 -23.86
N LEU A 381 -29.09 11.72 -23.84
CA LEU A 381 -28.86 10.51 -23.04
C LEU A 381 -27.58 9.81 -23.53
N PRO A 382 -26.71 9.31 -22.62
CA PRO A 382 -25.56 8.49 -22.99
C PRO A 382 -25.95 7.37 -23.98
N LEU A 383 -25.16 7.19 -25.05
CA LEU A 383 -25.43 6.27 -26.19
C LEU A 383 -25.91 4.87 -25.77
N ARG A 384 -25.44 4.36 -24.62
CA ARG A 384 -25.88 3.08 -24.03
C ARG A 384 -27.39 3.03 -23.75
N LEU A 385 -27.98 4.11 -23.24
CA LEU A 385 -29.41 4.21 -22.93
C LEU A 385 -30.26 4.41 -24.19
N GLN A 386 -29.71 5.08 -25.21
CA GLN A 386 -30.34 5.20 -26.53
C GLN A 386 -30.40 3.85 -27.27
N LYS A 387 -29.40 2.98 -27.06
CA LYS A 387 -29.37 1.64 -27.69
C LYS A 387 -30.41 0.67 -27.11
N ALA A 388 -30.88 0.91 -25.89
CA ALA A 388 -31.91 0.11 -25.23
C ALA A 388 -33.35 0.47 -25.64
N SER A 389 -33.57 1.68 -26.20
CA SER A 389 -34.89 2.14 -26.64
C SER A 389 -35.23 1.82 -28.12
N GLY A 390 -34.34 1.14 -28.84
CA GLY A 390 -34.59 0.70 -30.21
C GLY A 390 -35.60 -0.45 -30.29
N THR A 391 -36.79 -0.18 -30.82
CA THR A 391 -37.74 -1.20 -31.26
C THR A 391 -37.11 -2.09 -32.35
N PRO A 392 -37.36 -3.41 -32.37
CA PRO A 392 -36.82 -4.29 -33.40
C PRO A 392 -37.61 -4.08 -34.70
N GLY A 393 -37.08 -3.27 -35.61
CA GLY A 393 -37.54 -3.19 -37.01
C GLY A 393 -37.79 -1.79 -37.56
N ALA A 394 -36.76 -0.97 -37.70
CA ALA A 394 -36.79 0.20 -38.59
C ALA A 394 -35.43 0.34 -39.32
N PRO A 395 -35.41 0.79 -40.59
CA PRO A 395 -34.21 0.76 -41.43
C PRO A 395 -33.22 1.87 -41.02
N LYS A 396 -31.93 1.51 -40.98
CA LYS A 396 -30.79 2.39 -40.69
C LYS A 396 -30.70 3.55 -41.71
N ALA A 397 -30.69 4.78 -41.22
CA ALA A 397 -30.26 5.96 -41.98
C ALA A 397 -28.73 6.17 -41.81
N PRO A 398 -28.03 6.81 -42.77
CA PRO A 398 -26.58 6.90 -42.79
C PRO A 398 -26.03 8.02 -41.86
N GLU A 399 -24.95 7.72 -41.15
CA GLU A 399 -24.27 8.61 -40.19
C GLU A 399 -23.40 9.69 -40.87
N PRO A 400 -23.29 10.91 -40.31
CA PRO A 400 -22.24 11.88 -40.65
C PRO A 400 -20.98 11.71 -39.76
N PRO A 401 -19.80 12.24 -40.16
CA PRO A 401 -18.52 11.82 -39.59
C PRO A 401 -18.11 12.53 -38.29
N SER A 402 -17.54 11.70 -37.40
CA SER A 402 -16.46 11.96 -36.43
C SER A 402 -16.62 13.08 -35.38
N GLN A 403 -17.00 12.68 -34.16
CA GLN A 403 -16.53 13.32 -32.93
C GLN A 403 -15.45 12.42 -32.29
N PRO A 404 -14.39 12.99 -31.68
CA PRO A 404 -13.32 12.21 -31.08
C PRO A 404 -13.83 11.46 -29.83
N MET A 405 -13.76 10.13 -29.86
CA MET A 405 -14.07 9.27 -28.71
C MET A 405 -12.96 9.35 -27.66
N ASN A 406 -13.34 9.30 -26.39
CA ASN A 406 -12.39 9.24 -25.26
C ASN A 406 -11.70 7.87 -25.19
N ASP A 407 -10.51 7.80 -24.58
CA ASP A 407 -9.66 6.60 -24.54
C ASP A 407 -10.37 5.32 -24.03
N PHE A 408 -11.38 5.47 -23.18
CA PHE A 408 -12.17 4.35 -22.65
C PHE A 408 -13.05 3.68 -23.72
N ASP A 409 -13.60 4.46 -24.65
CA ASP A 409 -14.44 3.96 -25.73
C ASP A 409 -13.62 3.26 -26.84
N ARG A 410 -12.35 3.67 -26.99
CA ARG A 410 -11.43 3.14 -28.01
C ARG A 410 -10.96 1.71 -27.70
N MET A 411 -10.89 1.35 -26.41
CA MET A 411 -10.53 -0.01 -25.97
C MET A 411 -11.61 -1.07 -26.23
N PHE A 412 -12.88 -0.66 -26.40
CA PHE A 412 -13.98 -1.61 -26.68
C PHE A 412 -14.46 -1.60 -28.14
N ALA A 413 -14.16 -0.55 -28.91
CA ALA A 413 -14.44 -0.51 -30.35
C ALA A 413 -13.47 -1.37 -31.19
N SER A 414 -12.33 -1.77 -30.64
CA SER A 414 -11.25 -2.48 -31.34
C SER A 414 -11.41 -4.01 -31.41
N ASN A 415 -12.45 -4.61 -30.83
CA ASN A 415 -12.72 -6.05 -30.95
C ASN A 415 -13.38 -6.46 -32.29
N GLY A 416 -13.19 -5.66 -33.34
CA GLY A 416 -13.79 -5.84 -34.66
C GLY A 416 -12.99 -6.63 -35.69
N ASP A 417 -11.67 -6.84 -35.50
CA ASP A 417 -10.86 -7.59 -36.46
C ASP A 417 -9.89 -8.55 -35.76
N GLY A 418 -9.96 -9.82 -36.18
CA GLY A 418 -9.40 -10.95 -35.46
C GLY A 418 -7.88 -10.99 -35.40
N ILE A 419 -7.35 -11.00 -34.18
CA ILE A 419 -6.19 -11.80 -33.78
C ILE A 419 -6.55 -12.50 -32.46
N SER A 420 -6.42 -13.82 -32.47
CA SER A 420 -6.84 -14.78 -31.46
C SER A 420 -6.19 -14.59 -30.08
N THR A 421 -7.04 -14.31 -29.09
CA THR A 421 -6.85 -14.73 -27.69
C THR A 421 -8.01 -15.67 -27.32
N PRO A 422 -7.76 -16.79 -26.62
CA PRO A 422 -8.76 -17.84 -26.46
C PRO A 422 -9.89 -17.36 -25.54
N THR A 423 -11.03 -17.04 -26.15
CA THR A 423 -12.29 -16.81 -25.45
C THR A 423 -12.81 -18.16 -24.93
N PRO A 424 -13.22 -18.28 -23.65
CA PRO A 424 -13.93 -19.47 -23.20
C PRO A 424 -15.23 -19.61 -23.99
N PRO A 425 -15.65 -20.83 -24.36
CA PRO A 425 -16.77 -21.04 -25.28
C PRO A 425 -18.05 -20.47 -24.69
N ALA A 426 -18.85 -19.79 -25.53
CA ALA A 426 -20.21 -19.40 -25.21
C ALA A 426 -20.98 -20.65 -24.72
N LYS A 427 -21.33 -20.69 -23.44
CA LYS A 427 -22.02 -21.83 -22.83
C LYS A 427 -23.37 -22.01 -23.52
N THR A 428 -23.51 -23.06 -24.33
CA THR A 428 -24.80 -23.56 -24.79
C THR A 428 -25.67 -23.86 -23.55
N LYS A 429 -26.90 -23.36 -23.48
CA LYS A 429 -27.79 -23.62 -22.33
C LYS A 429 -27.95 -25.14 -22.11
N PHE A 430 -27.72 -25.63 -20.89
CA PHE A 430 -27.88 -27.05 -20.57
C PHE A 430 -29.37 -27.40 -20.48
N ILE A 431 -29.82 -28.36 -21.30
CA ILE A 431 -31.20 -28.85 -21.26
C ILE A 431 -31.26 -30.11 -20.38
N VAL A 432 -31.83 -29.98 -19.19
CA VAL A 432 -32.01 -31.10 -18.26
C VAL A 432 -33.13 -32.01 -18.75
N GLN A 433 -32.83 -33.29 -18.97
CA GLN A 433 -33.84 -34.27 -19.38
C GLN A 433 -34.73 -34.67 -18.20
N PRO A 434 -36.07 -34.62 -18.33
CA PRO A 434 -37.00 -35.00 -17.27
C PRO A 434 -36.93 -36.49 -16.94
N LEU A 435 -37.27 -36.82 -15.69
CA LEU A 435 -37.40 -38.20 -15.24
C LEU A 435 -38.69 -38.81 -15.79
N ASN A 436 -38.64 -40.07 -16.24
CA ASN A 436 -39.82 -40.76 -16.78
C ASN A 436 -40.95 -40.81 -15.73
N GLY A 437 -42.13 -40.32 -16.11
CA GLY A 437 -43.34 -40.37 -15.27
C GLY A 437 -43.43 -39.28 -14.19
N VAL A 438 -42.54 -38.29 -14.18
CA VAL A 438 -42.53 -37.21 -13.17
C VAL A 438 -42.81 -35.85 -13.82
N ILE A 439 -43.88 -35.18 -13.37
CA ILE A 439 -44.26 -33.83 -13.83
C ILE A 439 -43.35 -32.81 -13.15
N PRO A 440 -42.54 -31.99 -13.86
CA PRO A 440 -41.61 -31.05 -13.23
C PRO A 440 -42.28 -30.10 -12.22
N TRP A 441 -41.57 -29.77 -11.14
CA TRP A 441 -42.02 -28.75 -10.19
C TRP A 441 -41.97 -27.36 -10.81
N LYS A 442 -42.76 -26.45 -10.24
CA LYS A 442 -42.67 -25.00 -10.46
C LYS A 442 -42.36 -24.31 -9.13
N LEU A 443 -41.09 -24.30 -8.74
CA LEU A 443 -40.62 -23.53 -7.60
C LEU A 443 -40.64 -22.03 -7.97
N GLU A 444 -41.77 -21.36 -7.73
CA GLU A 444 -41.94 -19.92 -7.93
C GLU A 444 -41.76 -19.17 -6.59
N ASN A 445 -40.55 -18.65 -6.39
CA ASN A 445 -40.07 -17.57 -5.53
C ASN A 445 -40.52 -17.31 -4.07
N GLU A 446 -41.52 -17.97 -3.45
CA GLU A 446 -41.88 -17.59 -2.05
C GLU A 446 -42.06 -18.72 -1.02
N ALA A 447 -42.15 -19.99 -1.39
CA ALA A 447 -42.44 -21.06 -0.41
C ALA A 447 -41.28 -22.02 -0.13
N ALA A 448 -40.20 -22.01 -0.93
CA ALA A 448 -39.10 -22.97 -0.79
C ALA A 448 -37.90 -22.33 -0.07
N PRO A 449 -37.51 -22.83 1.12
CA PRO A 449 -36.31 -22.34 1.82
C PRO A 449 -35.07 -22.54 0.93
N ASP A 450 -34.13 -21.60 1.00
CA ASP A 450 -32.84 -21.62 0.31
C ASP A 450 -32.89 -21.46 -1.22
N LEU A 451 -34.05 -21.17 -1.83
CA LEU A 451 -34.19 -20.96 -3.28
C LEU A 451 -33.34 -19.79 -3.81
N HIS A 452 -33.19 -18.73 -3.01
CA HIS A 452 -32.40 -17.53 -3.35
C HIS A 452 -30.89 -17.81 -3.51
N LEU A 453 -30.40 -18.98 -3.09
CA LEU A 453 -29.00 -19.40 -3.22
C LEU A 453 -28.70 -20.12 -4.55
N LEU A 454 -29.73 -20.40 -5.37
CA LEU A 454 -29.58 -21.09 -6.65
C LEU A 454 -29.63 -20.11 -7.82
N THR A 455 -28.81 -20.37 -8.84
CA THR A 455 -28.93 -19.68 -10.13
C THR A 455 -30.19 -20.14 -10.89
N LYS A 456 -30.64 -19.36 -11.87
CA LYS A 456 -31.84 -19.71 -12.68
C LYS A 456 -31.73 -21.09 -13.33
N GLU A 457 -30.54 -21.49 -13.78
CA GLU A 457 -30.27 -22.81 -14.36
C GLU A 457 -30.35 -23.93 -13.32
N GLU A 458 -29.87 -23.68 -12.09
CA GLU A 458 -29.98 -24.63 -11.00
C GLU A 458 -31.41 -24.79 -10.48
N VAL A 459 -32.21 -23.72 -10.54
CA VAL A 459 -33.66 -23.79 -10.27
C VAL A 459 -34.35 -24.68 -11.31
N GLU A 460 -33.98 -24.58 -12.59
CA GLU A 460 -34.46 -25.50 -13.64
C GLU A 460 -34.09 -26.96 -13.35
N VAL A 461 -32.84 -27.23 -12.91
CA VAL A 461 -32.39 -28.58 -12.51
C VAL A 461 -33.23 -29.12 -11.34
N CYS A 462 -33.45 -28.32 -10.30
CA CYS A 462 -34.26 -28.69 -9.13
C CYS A 462 -35.72 -28.99 -9.51
N ASN A 463 -36.30 -28.17 -10.39
CA ASN A 463 -37.65 -28.35 -10.89
C ASN A 463 -37.82 -29.65 -11.70
N VAL A 464 -36.88 -29.93 -12.60
CA VAL A 464 -36.92 -31.12 -13.47
C VAL A 464 -36.64 -32.41 -12.70
N LEU A 465 -35.76 -32.38 -11.69
CA LEU A 465 -35.34 -33.56 -10.93
C LEU A 465 -36.15 -33.80 -9.64
N HIS A 466 -37.12 -32.94 -9.31
CA HIS A 466 -37.86 -32.99 -8.04
C HIS A 466 -36.90 -33.03 -6.85
N ILE A 467 -36.08 -31.99 -6.72
CA ILE A 467 -35.14 -31.82 -5.61
C ILE A 467 -35.35 -30.42 -5.02
N GLN A 468 -35.52 -30.37 -3.69
CA GLN A 468 -35.64 -29.10 -2.99
C GLN A 468 -34.27 -28.39 -2.95
N PRO A 469 -34.23 -27.04 -2.90
CA PRO A 469 -33.00 -26.25 -2.86
C PRO A 469 -31.93 -26.75 -1.89
N LYS A 470 -32.32 -27.01 -0.63
CA LYS A 470 -31.40 -27.42 0.44
C LYS A 470 -30.71 -28.77 0.18
N PRO A 471 -31.43 -29.86 -0.15
CA PRO A 471 -30.81 -31.11 -0.61
C PRO A 471 -29.90 -30.94 -1.84
N TYR A 472 -30.29 -30.11 -2.81
CA TYR A 472 -29.47 -29.86 -3.99
C TYR A 472 -28.13 -29.20 -3.63
N LEU A 473 -28.13 -28.20 -2.75
CA LEU A 473 -26.91 -27.53 -2.30
C LEU A 473 -25.95 -28.50 -1.59
N VAL A 474 -26.46 -29.39 -0.74
CA VAL A 474 -25.65 -30.43 -0.08
C VAL A 474 -25.02 -31.39 -1.11
N ILE A 475 -25.78 -31.79 -2.13
CA ILE A 475 -25.27 -32.66 -3.21
C ILE A 475 -24.18 -31.93 -4.01
N LYS A 476 -24.42 -30.67 -4.39
CA LYS A 476 -23.46 -29.82 -5.10
C LYS A 476 -22.16 -29.68 -4.31
N GLU A 477 -22.24 -29.35 -3.02
CA GLU A 477 -21.08 -29.22 -2.14
C GLU A 477 -20.30 -30.54 -2.03
N THR A 478 -21.00 -31.66 -1.86
CA THR A 478 -20.38 -32.98 -1.73
C THR A 478 -19.62 -33.37 -3.00
N LEU A 479 -20.23 -33.17 -4.18
CA LEU A 479 -19.61 -33.47 -5.47
C LEU A 479 -18.41 -32.55 -5.76
N LEU A 480 -18.49 -31.27 -5.40
CA LEU A 480 -17.38 -30.32 -5.53
C LEU A 480 -16.21 -30.68 -4.62
N LYS A 481 -16.46 -31.01 -3.35
CA LYS A 481 -15.40 -31.41 -2.39
C LYS A 481 -14.65 -32.65 -2.87
N GLU A 482 -15.38 -33.66 -3.37
CA GLU A 482 -14.75 -34.89 -3.88
C GLU A 482 -14.02 -34.68 -5.21
N SER A 483 -14.55 -33.84 -6.11
CA SER A 483 -13.84 -33.43 -7.33
C SER A 483 -12.53 -32.71 -7.00
N MET A 484 -12.53 -31.80 -6.02
CA MET A 484 -11.31 -31.08 -5.60
C MET A 484 -10.22 -32.01 -5.04
N LYS A 485 -10.59 -33.07 -4.31
CA LYS A 485 -9.62 -34.09 -3.84
C LYS A 485 -8.95 -34.84 -4.99
N GLN A 486 -9.61 -34.94 -6.14
CA GLN A 486 -9.15 -35.68 -7.32
C GLN A 486 -8.66 -34.73 -8.45
N GLY A 487 -8.11 -33.57 -8.08
CA GLY A 487 -7.53 -32.63 -9.05
C GLY A 487 -8.56 -31.96 -9.97
N GLY A 488 -9.81 -31.82 -9.50
CA GLY A 488 -10.91 -31.22 -10.25
C GLY A 488 -11.60 -32.18 -11.22
N SER A 489 -11.26 -33.48 -11.20
CA SER A 489 -11.93 -34.51 -12.00
C SER A 489 -12.76 -35.44 -11.13
N LEU A 490 -13.90 -35.92 -11.63
CA LEU A 490 -14.71 -36.91 -10.91
C LEU A 490 -15.38 -37.85 -11.92
N LYS A 491 -15.39 -39.16 -11.67
CA LYS A 491 -16.10 -40.12 -12.52
C LYS A 491 -17.59 -40.18 -12.16
N LYS A 492 -18.44 -40.34 -13.17
CA LYS A 492 -19.90 -40.49 -12.99
C LYS A 492 -20.28 -41.68 -12.09
N LYS A 493 -19.48 -42.75 -12.07
CA LYS A 493 -19.70 -43.90 -11.17
C LYS A 493 -19.47 -43.52 -9.71
N ASP A 494 -18.41 -42.77 -9.44
CA ASP A 494 -18.05 -42.36 -8.08
C ASP A 494 -19.07 -41.36 -7.54
N ALA A 495 -19.53 -40.41 -8.38
CA ALA A 495 -20.62 -39.50 -8.03
C ALA A 495 -21.87 -40.24 -7.52
N ARG A 496 -22.25 -41.35 -8.16
CA ARG A 496 -23.40 -42.19 -7.72
C ARG A 496 -23.17 -42.93 -6.41
N THR A 497 -21.93 -43.32 -6.12
CA THR A 497 -21.59 -43.99 -4.86
C THR A 497 -21.55 -43.00 -3.69
N ILE A 498 -21.09 -41.78 -3.95
CA ILE A 498 -20.92 -40.73 -2.95
C ILE A 498 -22.28 -40.12 -2.56
N CYS A 499 -23.15 -39.86 -3.53
CA CYS A 499 -24.47 -39.29 -3.27
C CYS A 499 -25.49 -40.38 -2.89
N LYS A 500 -25.98 -40.36 -1.65
CA LYS A 500 -27.02 -41.27 -1.13
C LYS A 500 -28.44 -40.95 -1.64
N ILE A 501 -28.60 -40.71 -2.94
CA ILE A 501 -29.89 -40.44 -3.59
C ILE A 501 -30.05 -41.31 -4.85
N ASP A 502 -31.22 -41.20 -5.49
CA ASP A 502 -31.50 -41.90 -6.74
C ASP A 502 -30.41 -41.71 -7.81
N SER A 503 -29.99 -42.82 -8.40
CA SER A 503 -28.86 -42.89 -9.35
C SER A 503 -29.09 -42.08 -10.63
N ALA A 504 -30.34 -41.93 -11.08
CA ALA A 504 -30.69 -41.14 -12.24
C ALA A 504 -30.60 -39.63 -11.91
N LYS A 505 -31.09 -39.22 -10.73
CA LYS A 505 -30.96 -37.83 -10.25
C LYS A 505 -29.49 -37.41 -10.14
N THR A 506 -28.66 -38.21 -9.47
CA THR A 506 -27.21 -37.94 -9.34
C THR A 506 -26.54 -37.85 -10.70
N SER A 507 -26.91 -38.73 -11.64
CA SER A 507 -26.34 -38.73 -12.99
C SER A 507 -26.63 -37.43 -13.75
N ARG A 508 -27.84 -36.87 -13.63
CA ARG A 508 -28.23 -35.63 -14.30
C ARG A 508 -27.60 -34.39 -13.65
N ILE A 509 -27.46 -34.38 -12.31
CA ILE A 509 -26.74 -33.31 -11.60
C ILE A 509 -25.26 -33.32 -11.99
N TYR A 510 -24.63 -34.49 -12.04
CA TYR A 510 -23.25 -34.63 -12.49
C TYR A 510 -23.06 -34.11 -13.93
N ASP A 511 -23.95 -34.47 -14.86
CA ASP A 511 -23.89 -34.00 -16.25
C ASP A 511 -24.02 -32.46 -16.32
N PHE A 512 -24.90 -31.86 -15.50
CA PHE A 512 -25.03 -30.41 -15.37
C PHE A 512 -23.75 -29.76 -14.81
N MET A 513 -23.15 -30.34 -13.76
CA MET A 513 -21.92 -29.80 -13.16
C MET A 513 -20.72 -29.87 -14.11
N VAL A 514 -20.62 -30.93 -14.92
CA VAL A 514 -19.60 -31.04 -15.98
C VAL A 514 -19.83 -29.99 -17.07
N HIS A 515 -21.07 -29.81 -17.49
CA HIS A 515 -21.44 -28.79 -18.48
C HIS A 515 -21.17 -27.36 -17.98
N SER A 516 -21.47 -27.10 -16.70
CA SER A 516 -21.23 -25.81 -16.06
C SER A 516 -19.74 -25.50 -15.85
N GLY A 517 -18.85 -26.48 -16.08
CA GLY A 517 -17.41 -26.37 -15.92
C GLY A 517 -16.95 -26.48 -14.47
N TRP A 518 -17.78 -27.04 -13.58
CA TRP A 518 -17.48 -27.18 -12.15
C TRP A 518 -16.74 -28.47 -11.83
N ILE A 519 -16.87 -29.48 -12.69
CA ILE A 519 -16.23 -30.79 -12.56
C ILE A 519 -15.68 -31.19 -13.93
N ASN A 520 -14.40 -31.57 -14.00
CA ASN A 520 -13.85 -32.19 -15.19
C ASN A 520 -14.26 -33.66 -15.27
N LYS A 521 -14.55 -34.14 -16.47
CA LYS A 521 -14.90 -35.55 -16.70
C LYS A 521 -13.65 -36.42 -16.49
N GLY A 522 -13.62 -37.18 -15.39
CA GLY A 522 -12.56 -38.13 -15.06
C GLY A 522 -12.75 -39.54 -15.62
#